data_AF-A0A2H9L493-F1
#
_entry.id   AF-A0A2H9L493-F1
#
_cell.length_a   1.000
_cell.length_b   1.000
_cell.length_c   1.000
_cell.angle_alpha   90.00
_cell.angle_beta   90.00
_cell.angle_gamma   90.00
#
_symmetry.space_group_name_H-M   'P 1'
#
loop_
_entity.id
_entity.type
_entity.pdbx_description
1 polymer ?
#
loop_
_entity_poly.entity_id
_entity_poly.type
_entity_poly.pdbx_seq_one_letter_code
_entity_poly.pdbx_strand_id
1 'polypeptide(L)'
;MANGNVLDKRFFYVGRSKALHITQGCADSPDDFMPAINASRIAWLDYQVDDVETDAYKIAEKFGFSRKLVGALLKDYRSGYEDFDNELGLKVPAMYVEGMDVVSSPVVVLIRKNIILTIHGEKVQRFIR
;
A
#
# COMPACT_ATOMS: atom_id res chain seq x y z
N MET A 1 -4.80 -20.98 -12.24
CA MET A 1 -4.11 -21.10 -10.94
C MET A 1 -2.62 -21.05 -11.22
N ALA A 2 -1.98 -19.91 -11.01
CA ALA A 2 -0.53 -19.80 -11.05
C ALA A 2 -0.07 -19.69 -9.60
N ASN A 3 0.43 -20.80 -9.04
CA ASN A 3 1.06 -20.85 -7.72
C ASN A 3 2.46 -20.23 -7.78
N GLY A 4 2.53 -18.94 -8.11
CA GLY A 4 3.64 -18.13 -7.60
C GLY A 4 3.36 -17.91 -6.12
N ASN A 5 4.36 -18.05 -5.26
CA ASN A 5 4.19 -17.68 -3.86
C ASN A 5 3.81 -16.19 -3.83
N VAL A 6 2.63 -15.87 -3.28
CA VAL A 6 2.08 -14.50 -3.23
C VAL A 6 3.03 -13.55 -2.50
N LEU A 7 3.89 -14.11 -1.64
CA LEU A 7 4.94 -13.38 -0.92
C LEU A 7 6.09 -12.91 -1.83
N ASP A 8 6.31 -13.55 -2.98
CA ASP A 8 7.45 -13.24 -3.85
C ASP A 8 7.16 -12.05 -4.79
N LYS A 9 5.91 -11.57 -4.82
CA LYS A 9 5.47 -10.49 -5.69
C LYS A 9 5.46 -9.16 -4.94
N ARG A 10 5.81 -8.06 -5.63
CA ARG A 10 5.80 -6.73 -5.02
C ARG A 10 4.40 -6.20 -4.77
N PHE A 11 3.40 -6.64 -5.54
CA PHE A 11 2.01 -6.27 -5.32
C PHE A 11 1.14 -7.44 -4.89
N PHE A 12 0.23 -7.13 -3.99
CA PHE A 12 -0.98 -7.88 -3.73
C PHE A 12 -2.19 -6.94 -3.84
N TYR A 13 -3.32 -7.42 -4.33
CA TYR A 13 -4.55 -6.62 -4.33
C TYR A 13 -5.77 -7.47 -4.03
N VAL A 14 -6.77 -6.82 -3.44
CA VAL A 14 -8.13 -7.33 -3.26
C VAL A 14 -9.11 -6.27 -3.72
N GLY A 15 -9.94 -6.60 -4.69
CA GLY A 15 -11.01 -5.77 -5.21
C GLY A 15 -12.36 -6.38 -4.92
N ARG A 16 -13.36 -5.54 -4.60
CA ARG A 16 -14.76 -5.93 -4.53
C ARG A 16 -15.56 -5.17 -5.57
N SER A 17 -16.21 -5.88 -6.48
CA SER A 17 -17.03 -5.29 -7.54
C SER A 17 -18.37 -4.77 -7.03
N LYS A 18 -19.10 -4.03 -7.88
CA LYS A 18 -20.48 -3.59 -7.59
C LYS A 18 -21.46 -4.75 -7.40
N ALA A 19 -21.22 -5.87 -8.08
CA ALA A 19 -21.99 -7.11 -7.94
C ALA A 19 -21.53 -7.96 -6.73
N LEU A 20 -20.73 -7.39 -5.83
CA LEU A 20 -20.21 -8.02 -4.62
C LEU A 20 -19.24 -9.19 -4.85
N HIS A 21 -18.79 -9.39 -6.10
CA HIS A 21 -17.75 -10.36 -6.41
C HIS A 21 -16.39 -9.88 -5.90
N ILE A 22 -15.63 -10.78 -5.27
CA ILE A 22 -14.28 -10.51 -4.77
C ILE A 22 -13.27 -11.05 -5.78
N THR A 23 -12.33 -10.20 -6.17
CA THR A 23 -11.19 -10.55 -7.01
C THR A 23 -9.92 -10.26 -6.24
N GLN A 24 -8.94 -11.16 -6.29
CA GLN A 24 -7.64 -10.95 -5.69
C GLN A 24 -6.54 -11.47 -6.60
N GLY A 25 -5.33 -10.94 -6.43
CA GLY A 25 -4.18 -11.39 -7.20
C GLY A 25 -2.89 -10.77 -6.71
N CYS A 26 -1.79 -11.21 -7.31
CA CYS A 26 -0.45 -10.68 -7.08
C CYS A 26 0.24 -10.41 -8.42
N ALA A 27 1.13 -9.42 -8.44
CA ALA A 27 1.86 -9.02 -9.64
C ALA A 27 3.17 -8.33 -9.29
N ASP A 28 4.08 -8.25 -10.26
CA ASP A 28 5.31 -7.46 -10.12
C ASP A 28 5.07 -5.98 -10.49
N SER A 29 4.10 -5.72 -11.37
CA SER A 29 3.70 -4.39 -11.81
C SER A 29 2.23 -4.13 -11.47
N PRO A 30 1.85 -2.89 -11.14
CA PRO A 30 0.45 -2.59 -10.90
C PRO A 30 -0.39 -2.56 -12.17
N ASP A 31 0.24 -2.43 -13.33
CA ASP A 31 -0.44 -2.37 -14.63
C ASP A 31 -1.23 -3.65 -14.92
N ASP A 32 -0.76 -4.78 -14.39
CA ASP A 32 -1.35 -6.12 -14.59
C ASP A 32 -2.77 -6.24 -13.99
N PHE A 33 -3.14 -5.38 -13.04
CA PHE A 33 -4.43 -5.43 -12.36
C PHE A 33 -5.23 -4.11 -12.39
N MET A 34 -4.74 -3.07 -13.07
CA MET A 34 -5.46 -1.80 -13.23
C MET A 34 -6.91 -1.96 -13.74
N PRO A 35 -7.20 -2.85 -14.71
CA PRO A 35 -8.59 -3.09 -15.13
C PRO A 35 -9.49 -3.60 -13.99
N ALA A 36 -8.98 -4.50 -13.14
CA ALA A 36 -9.70 -5.05 -12.00
C ALA A 36 -9.96 -3.99 -10.92
N ILE A 37 -8.98 -3.13 -10.65
CA ILE A 37 -9.13 -2.00 -9.72
C ILE A 37 -10.18 -1.02 -10.22
N ASN A 38 -10.12 -0.63 -11.50
CA ASN A 38 -11.05 0.33 -12.08
C ASN A 38 -12.50 -0.20 -12.09
N ALA A 39 -12.68 -1.52 -12.22
CA ALA A 39 -13.99 -2.16 -12.13
C ALA A 39 -14.49 -2.35 -10.68
N SER A 40 -13.63 -2.16 -9.68
CA SER A 40 -13.94 -2.39 -8.27
C SER A 40 -14.69 -1.21 -7.65
N ARG A 41 -15.71 -1.52 -6.84
CA ARG A 41 -16.37 -0.55 -5.95
C ARG A 41 -15.42 -0.07 -4.85
N ILE A 42 -14.56 -0.98 -4.37
CA ILE A 42 -13.44 -0.69 -3.47
C ILE A 42 -12.30 -1.67 -3.77
N ALA A 43 -11.08 -1.18 -3.80
CA ALA A 43 -9.87 -1.97 -3.98
C ALA A 43 -8.86 -1.62 -2.89
N TRP A 44 -8.30 -2.65 -2.27
CA TRP A 44 -7.13 -2.55 -1.40
C TRP A 44 -5.93 -3.09 -2.16
N LEU A 45 -4.90 -2.26 -2.30
CA LEU A 45 -3.59 -2.65 -2.81
C LEU A 45 -2.57 -2.64 -1.69
N ASP A 46 -1.71 -3.62 -1.70
CA ASP A 46 -0.58 -3.74 -0.79
C ASP A 46 0.69 -3.86 -1.63
N TYR A 47 1.63 -2.94 -1.39
CA TYR A 47 2.84 -2.79 -2.18
C TYR A 47 4.09 -2.76 -1.33
N GLN A 48 5.01 -3.67 -1.67
CA GLN A 48 6.33 -3.74 -1.07
C GLN A 48 7.33 -2.89 -1.89
N VAL A 49 8.03 -2.00 -1.21
CA VAL A 49 9.12 -1.19 -1.77
C VAL A 49 10.45 -1.51 -1.10
N ASP A 50 11.53 -1.14 -1.77
CA ASP A 50 12.88 -1.31 -1.26
C ASP A 50 13.19 -0.27 -0.17
N ASP A 51 12.80 0.99 -0.40
CA ASP A 51 12.91 2.08 0.58
C ASP A 51 11.62 2.92 0.64
N VAL A 52 10.92 2.85 1.78
CA VAL A 52 9.64 3.56 1.98
C VAL A 52 9.82 5.07 1.91
N GLU A 53 10.94 5.61 2.39
CA GLU A 53 11.17 7.06 2.45
C GLU A 53 11.33 7.67 1.06
N THR A 54 11.80 6.89 0.08
CA THR A 54 12.08 7.38 -1.28
C THR A 54 11.09 6.84 -2.32
N ASP A 55 10.70 5.58 -2.25
CA ASP A 55 9.88 4.93 -3.27
C ASP A 55 8.38 5.11 -3.06
N ALA A 56 7.92 5.46 -1.85
CA ALA A 56 6.50 5.71 -1.58
C ALA A 56 5.93 6.83 -2.47
N TYR A 57 6.71 7.87 -2.76
CA TYR A 57 6.30 8.95 -3.66
C TYR A 57 5.97 8.43 -5.06
N LYS A 58 6.86 7.60 -5.64
CA LYS A 58 6.73 7.12 -7.02
C LYS A 58 5.45 6.30 -7.20
N ILE A 59 5.19 5.39 -6.27
CA ILE A 59 4.01 4.53 -6.35
C ILE A 59 2.73 5.29 -6.02
N ALA A 60 2.74 6.17 -5.02
CA ALA A 60 1.57 6.97 -4.66
C ALA A 60 1.12 7.88 -5.81
N GLU A 61 2.07 8.54 -6.50
CA GLU A 61 1.79 9.35 -7.68
C GLU A 61 1.14 8.52 -8.80
N LYS A 62 1.56 7.26 -9.00
CA LYS A 62 0.95 6.34 -9.99
C LYS A 62 -0.53 6.07 -9.73
N PHE A 63 -0.96 6.10 -8.47
CA PHE A 63 -2.38 5.96 -8.08
C PHE A 63 -3.09 7.30 -7.85
N GLY A 64 -2.45 8.41 -8.21
CA GLY A 64 -3.04 9.74 -8.20
C GLY A 64 -3.08 10.42 -6.84
N PHE A 65 -2.27 9.96 -5.89
CA PHE A 65 -2.02 10.66 -4.63
C PHE A 65 -1.00 11.77 -4.81
N SER A 66 -1.13 12.87 -4.07
CA SER A 66 -0.18 13.98 -4.17
C SER A 66 1.11 13.70 -3.41
N ARG A 67 2.24 14.24 -3.92
CA ARG A 67 3.50 14.29 -3.17
C ARG A 67 3.37 15.06 -1.87
N LYS A 68 2.45 16.02 -1.80
CA LYS A 68 2.20 16.82 -0.60
C LYS A 68 1.71 15.93 0.54
N LEU A 69 0.78 15.03 0.26
CA LEU A 69 0.28 14.05 1.24
C LEU A 69 1.40 13.12 1.71
N VAL A 70 2.09 12.47 0.78
CA VAL A 70 3.18 11.52 1.12
C VAL A 70 4.28 12.22 1.91
N GLY A 71 4.68 13.42 1.49
CA GLY A 71 5.71 14.19 2.17
C GLY A 71 5.28 14.77 3.51
N ALA A 72 3.99 14.99 3.75
CA ALA A 72 3.49 15.36 5.07
C ALA A 72 3.56 14.16 6.03
N LEU A 73 3.15 12.97 5.56
CA LEU A 73 3.19 11.73 6.35
C LEU A 73 4.61 11.29 6.70
N LEU A 74 5.55 11.35 5.74
CA LEU A 74 6.92 10.87 5.95
C LEU A 74 7.78 11.83 6.78
N LYS A 75 7.41 13.11 6.89
CA LYS A 75 8.12 14.03 7.81
C LYS A 75 8.00 13.55 9.26
N ASP A 76 9.06 13.75 10.04
CA ASP A 76 9.16 13.41 11.47
C ASP A 76 8.25 14.23 12.40
N TYR A 77 7.32 15.01 11.83
CA TYR A 77 6.37 15.75 12.65
C TYR A 77 5.27 14.80 13.17
N ARG A 78 4.74 15.11 14.36
CA ARG A 78 3.91 14.24 15.21
C ARG A 78 2.58 13.74 14.60
N SER A 79 2.28 14.03 13.34
CA SER A 79 1.06 13.56 12.67
C SER A 79 1.33 12.25 11.91
N GLY A 80 0.86 11.14 12.48
CA GLY A 80 0.72 9.86 11.74
C GLY A 80 -0.53 9.83 10.84
N TYR A 81 -1.16 10.98 10.60
CA TYR A 81 -2.43 11.14 9.90
C TYR A 81 -2.42 12.47 9.15
N GLU A 82 -2.80 12.44 7.89
CA GLU A 82 -2.95 13.64 7.06
C GLU A 82 -4.21 13.51 6.22
N ASP A 83 -4.97 14.59 6.14
CA ASP A 83 -6.27 14.65 5.47
C ASP A 83 -6.31 15.89 4.57
N PHE A 84 -6.50 15.65 3.28
CA PHE A 84 -6.72 16.67 2.28
C PHE A 84 -8.02 16.36 1.54
N ASP A 85 -8.63 17.39 0.94
CA ASP A 85 -9.97 17.37 0.33
C ASP A 85 -10.44 16.04 -0.29
N ASN A 86 -9.58 15.37 -1.07
CA ASN A 86 -9.90 14.13 -1.77
C ASN A 86 -8.93 12.97 -1.53
N GLU A 87 -8.03 13.10 -0.57
CA GLU A 87 -7.05 12.08 -0.22
C GLU A 87 -6.69 12.12 1.26
N LEU A 88 -6.58 10.93 1.82
CA LEU A 88 -6.26 10.71 3.22
C LEU A 88 -5.03 9.81 3.30
N GLY A 89 -4.24 9.96 4.35
CA GLY A 89 -3.25 8.95 4.65
C GLY A 89 -2.89 8.83 6.12
N LEU A 90 -2.27 7.69 6.41
CA LEU A 90 -1.83 7.27 7.73
C LEU A 90 -0.39 6.77 7.63
N LYS A 91 0.44 7.13 8.61
CA LYS A 91 1.76 6.53 8.85
C LYS A 91 1.70 5.76 10.16
N VAL A 92 1.87 4.45 10.11
CA VAL A 92 1.89 3.58 11.29
C VAL A 92 3.23 2.86 11.40
N PRO A 93 3.81 2.73 12.60
CA PRO A 93 5.04 1.95 12.77
C PRO A 93 4.73 0.45 12.74
N ALA A 94 5.36 -0.28 11.82
CA ALA A 94 5.43 -1.72 11.88
C ALA A 94 6.67 -2.14 12.67
N MET A 95 6.46 -2.82 13.79
CA MET A 95 7.54 -3.27 14.68
C MET A 95 7.91 -4.72 14.34
N TYR A 96 9.20 -5.00 14.29
CA TYR A 96 9.73 -6.35 14.17
C TYR A 96 10.99 -6.51 15.03
N VAL A 97 11.33 -7.74 15.35
CA VAL A 97 12.46 -8.08 16.23
C VAL A 97 13.58 -8.66 15.38
N GLU A 98 14.77 -8.07 15.46
CA GLU A 98 15.99 -8.58 14.83
C GLU A 98 17.01 -8.94 15.91
N GLY A 99 17.10 -10.23 16.24
CA GLY A 99 17.92 -10.70 17.36
C GLY A 99 17.39 -10.18 18.69
N MET A 100 18.13 -9.27 19.33
CA MET A 100 17.73 -8.62 20.59
C MET A 100 17.23 -7.18 20.38
N ASP A 101 17.25 -6.69 19.14
CA ASP A 101 16.83 -5.33 18.81
C ASP A 101 15.37 -5.28 18.37
N VAL A 102 14.67 -4.22 18.78
CA VAL A 102 13.33 -3.89 18.30
C VAL A 102 13.46 -2.77 17.28
N VAL A 103 13.12 -3.07 16.04
CA VAL A 103 13.24 -2.13 14.92
C VAL A 103 11.84 -1.77 14.41
N SER A 104 11.67 -0.51 14.02
CA SER A 104 10.43 0.00 13.42
C SER A 104 10.65 0.35 11.94
N SER A 105 9.72 -0.05 11.09
CA SER A 105 9.63 0.41 9.70
C SER A 105 8.30 1.13 9.47
N PRO A 106 8.27 2.27 8.75
CA PRO A 106 7.02 2.95 8.45
C PRO A 106 6.16 2.13 7.47
N VAL A 107 4.87 2.06 7.77
CA VAL A 107 3.83 1.62 6.84
C VAL A 107 2.94 2.81 6.53
N VAL A 108 2.80 3.11 5.24
CA VAL A 108 1.99 4.22 4.75
C VAL A 108 0.70 3.65 4.17
N VAL A 109 -0.46 4.07 4.70
CA VAL A 109 -1.77 3.71 4.16
C VAL A 109 -2.39 4.96 3.56
N LEU A 110 -2.71 4.94 2.27
CA LEU A 110 -3.29 6.05 1.52
C LEU A 110 -4.69 5.68 1.04
N ILE A 111 -5.63 6.61 1.11
CA ILE A 111 -7.03 6.39 0.75
C ILE A 111 -7.50 7.52 -0.18
N ARG A 112 -7.98 7.16 -1.37
CA ARG A 112 -8.51 8.10 -2.38
C ARG A 112 -9.56 7.40 -3.22
N LYS A 113 -10.74 8.03 -3.37
CA LYS A 113 -11.87 7.47 -4.13
C LYS A 113 -12.23 6.05 -3.66
N ASN A 114 -12.05 5.06 -4.54
CA ASN A 114 -12.31 3.64 -4.29
C ASN A 114 -11.02 2.84 -3.97
N ILE A 115 -9.88 3.51 -3.78
CA ILE A 115 -8.57 2.87 -3.58
C ILE A 115 -8.09 3.08 -2.15
N ILE A 116 -7.69 1.99 -1.52
CA ILE A 116 -6.83 1.94 -0.34
C ILE A 116 -5.47 1.38 -0.81
N LEU A 117 -4.38 2.08 -0.55
CA LEU A 117 -3.03 1.68 -0.93
C LEU A 117 -2.16 1.61 0.33
N THR A 118 -1.69 0.42 0.68
CA THR A 118 -0.66 0.20 1.69
C THR A 118 0.70 0.12 1.01
N ILE A 119 1.67 0.87 1.51
CA ILE A 119 3.07 0.85 1.08
C ILE A 119 3.93 0.49 2.29
N HIS A 120 4.78 -0.51 2.15
CA HIS A 120 5.65 -0.97 3.23
C HIS A 120 7.00 -1.48 2.71
N GLY A 121 7.99 -1.55 3.58
CA GLY A 121 9.29 -2.14 3.27
C GLY A 121 9.28 -3.68 3.36
N GLU A 122 10.33 -4.32 2.86
CA GLU A 122 10.45 -5.80 2.80
C GLU A 122 10.32 -6.52 4.14
N LYS A 123 10.75 -5.86 5.22
CA LYS A 123 10.73 -6.43 6.58
C LYS A 123 9.33 -6.49 7.18
N VAL A 124 8.35 -5.83 6.58
CA VAL A 124 6.95 -5.88 7.00
C VAL A 124 6.28 -7.07 6.30
N GLN A 125 5.83 -8.03 7.09
CA GLN A 125 5.09 -9.18 6.56
C GLN A 125 3.66 -8.79 6.20
N ARG A 126 3.24 -9.17 4.99
CA ARG A 126 1.84 -9.02 4.59
C ARG A 126 0.95 -9.96 5.39
N PHE A 127 -0.14 -9.42 5.94
CA PHE A 127 -1.20 -10.23 6.53
C PHE A 127 -2.16 -10.73 5.44
N ILE A 128 -1.75 -11.76 4.73
CA ILE A 128 -2.59 -12.46 3.75
C ILE A 128 -3.11 -13.73 4.43
N ARG A 129 -4.44 -13.90 4.45
CA ARG A 129 -5.14 -15.08 5.01
C ARG A 129 -5.69 -15.96 3.90
#